data_AF-A0A9E0GME1-F1
#
_entry.id   AF-A0A9E0GME1-F1
#
_cell.length_a   1.000
_cell.length_b   1.000
_cell.length_c   1.000
_cell.angle_alpha   90.00
_cell.angle_beta   90.00
_cell.angle_gamma   90.00
#
_symmetry.space_group_name_H-M   'P 1'
#
loop_
_entity.id
_entity.type
_entity.pdbx_description
1 polymer ?
#
loop_
_entity_poly.entity_id
_entity_poly.type
_entity_poly.pdbx_seq_one_letter_code
_entity_poly.pdbx_strand_id
1 'polypeptide(L)'
;YIAALTSQAFVTSDATKLVRAGLTVIPGKSEYARVVNAVLGFHQRQPGDWRACYHFIADNFGYDRYAGEVPIIPNAGVVVMGLLYGGGDFSRALCITTMAGWDTDCNVGNVGAIMGVAVGLEGIDMARWRQPMNDVLVAASVIGSRNLTDIPACADLFCDLGEMIARTRPGARPPRYHFGYPGSTHGFLSRTRGGSIIDLRQTTAEGRSGLQATVRKLGKKGEAQIYVKTYARPAELSANYYGASFSPTIYPGQTLTATVFVPEDAPGSLLAAPYVWDDNGQAIHQAMGQPLTPGQWHDLAYAIPALDNALLSEAGILIHNVDQPWSGSLLLGSLDWRGPAQFSTDFSRERREYDAISQWTFLRGYWRLQDGGYHGSSATDGETYTGDVTWGDLSLTVDLAPLVGEHHNINVRVQGARHAYAVGLAPDNQVKLYKKTGAYREIAGATFAWRHGQRYRFQVLLNGPEISVVVDGRPLILWTDTDAPYLHGQIGLSTFGGSHTRYERVAVSGRRED
;
A
#
# COMPACT_ATOMS: atom_id res chain seq x y z
N TYR A 1 18.26 -18.73 5.36
CA TYR A 1 19.42 -18.00 5.90
C TYR A 1 19.02 -16.63 6.44
N ILE A 2 18.71 -15.62 5.62
CA ILE A 2 18.37 -14.25 6.08
C ILE A 2 17.26 -14.23 7.15
N ALA A 3 16.14 -14.93 6.91
CA ALA A 3 15.06 -15.03 7.89
C ALA A 3 15.51 -15.57 9.27
N ALA A 4 16.50 -16.46 9.31
CA ALA A 4 17.06 -16.97 10.56
C ALA A 4 17.96 -15.93 11.26
N LEU A 5 18.70 -15.10 10.50
CA LEU A 5 19.46 -13.97 11.07
C LEU A 5 18.50 -12.97 11.69
N THR A 6 17.45 -12.55 10.97
CA THR A 6 16.46 -11.59 11.48
C THR A 6 15.73 -12.15 12.71
N SER A 7 15.37 -13.44 12.71
CA SER A 7 14.76 -14.08 13.88
C SER A 7 15.72 -14.10 15.08
N GLN A 8 16.99 -14.44 14.88
CA GLN A 8 18.00 -14.45 15.94
C GLN A 8 18.34 -13.04 16.45
N ALA A 9 18.13 -12.00 15.64
CA ALA A 9 18.39 -10.61 16.00
C ALA A 9 17.51 -10.12 17.16
N PHE A 10 16.33 -10.70 17.35
CA PHE A 10 15.50 -10.44 18.55
C PHE A 10 16.16 -10.92 19.86
N VAL A 11 17.17 -11.79 19.78
CA VAL A 11 17.84 -12.40 20.93
C VAL A 11 19.25 -11.83 21.14
N THR A 12 19.93 -11.38 20.08
CA THR A 12 21.30 -10.89 20.18
C THR A 12 21.66 -9.91 19.06
N SER A 13 22.47 -8.91 19.40
CA SER A 13 23.10 -7.98 18.46
C SER A 13 24.49 -8.42 17.97
N ASP A 14 24.99 -9.56 18.43
CA ASP A 14 26.30 -10.08 18.05
C ASP A 14 26.26 -10.64 16.62
N ALA A 15 26.89 -9.92 15.68
CA ALA A 15 26.93 -10.29 14.27
C ALA A 15 27.48 -11.71 14.02
N THR A 16 28.47 -12.17 14.80
CA THR A 16 29.02 -13.52 14.64
C THR A 16 28.00 -14.57 15.07
N LYS A 17 27.27 -14.35 16.18
CA LYS A 17 26.19 -15.26 16.61
C LYS A 17 25.06 -15.30 15.59
N LEU A 18 24.66 -14.16 15.03
CA LEU A 18 23.64 -14.07 13.98
C LEU A 18 24.02 -14.89 12.74
N VAL A 19 25.22 -14.65 12.22
CA VAL A 19 25.75 -15.35 11.04
C VAL A 19 25.84 -16.86 11.30
N ARG A 20 26.33 -17.27 12.47
CA ARG A 20 26.40 -18.69 12.87
C ARG A 20 25.03 -19.34 13.00
N ALA A 21 24.02 -18.62 13.51
CA ALA A 21 22.64 -19.13 13.56
C ALA A 21 22.08 -19.33 12.14
N GLY A 22 22.36 -18.43 11.19
CA GLY A 22 21.97 -18.63 9.80
C GLY A 22 22.58 -19.86 9.16
N LEU A 23 23.84 -20.19 9.48
CA LEU A 23 24.53 -21.36 8.95
C LEU A 23 23.89 -22.69 9.39
N THR A 24 23.16 -22.73 10.52
CA THR A 24 22.53 -23.98 11.01
C THR A 24 21.29 -24.38 10.19
N VAL A 25 20.71 -23.46 9.43
CA VAL A 25 19.47 -23.69 8.65
C VAL A 25 19.71 -23.87 7.14
N ILE A 26 20.97 -24.02 6.72
CA ILE A 26 21.33 -24.28 5.33
C ILE A 26 22.28 -25.48 5.21
N PRO A 27 22.39 -26.15 4.04
CA PRO A 27 23.33 -27.25 3.87
C PRO A 27 24.78 -26.78 4.09
N GLY A 28 25.50 -27.42 5.01
CA GLY A 28 26.85 -26.99 5.40
C GLY A 28 27.92 -27.06 4.29
N LYS A 29 27.66 -27.84 3.23
CA LYS A 29 28.51 -27.94 2.03
C LYS A 29 28.03 -27.08 0.85
N SER A 30 27.00 -26.25 1.05
CA SER A 30 26.50 -25.36 0.00
C SER A 30 27.48 -24.23 -0.30
N GLU A 31 27.39 -23.69 -1.51
CA GLU A 31 28.20 -22.54 -1.93
C GLU A 31 27.92 -21.29 -1.08
N TYR A 32 26.67 -21.14 -0.63
CA TYR A 32 26.28 -20.10 0.30
C TYR A 32 27.01 -20.26 1.66
N ALA A 33 27.09 -21.48 2.20
CA ALA A 33 27.85 -21.73 3.42
C ALA A 33 29.36 -21.50 3.20
N ARG A 34 29.90 -21.80 2.02
CA ARG A 34 31.31 -21.59 1.66
C ARG A 34 31.69 -20.11 1.73
N VAL A 35 30.93 -19.22 1.08
CA VAL A 35 31.21 -17.78 1.10
C VAL A 35 31.08 -17.19 2.50
N VAL A 36 30.04 -17.56 3.25
CA VAL A 36 29.81 -17.06 4.61
C VAL A 36 30.95 -17.46 5.56
N ASN A 37 31.38 -18.73 5.52
CA ASN A 37 32.50 -19.20 6.34
C ASN A 37 33.82 -18.56 5.93
N ALA A 38 34.04 -18.31 4.64
CA ALA A 38 35.24 -17.63 4.15
C ALA A 38 35.33 -16.19 4.67
N VAL A 39 34.23 -15.45 4.64
CA VAL A 39 34.15 -14.07 5.19
C VAL A 39 34.34 -14.06 6.70
N LEU A 40 33.70 -14.97 7.44
CA LEU A 40 33.92 -15.13 8.88
C LEU A 40 35.41 -15.36 9.21
N GLY A 41 36.05 -16.27 8.48
CA GLY A 41 37.47 -16.57 8.65
C GLY A 41 38.38 -15.40 8.27
N PHE A 42 38.03 -14.63 7.23
CA PHE A 42 38.77 -13.43 6.86
C PHE A 42 38.68 -12.36 7.95
N HIS A 43 37.47 -12.05 8.42
CA HIS A 43 37.23 -11.08 9.48
C HIS A 43 37.98 -11.43 10.77
N GLN A 44 38.05 -12.71 11.15
CA GLN A 44 38.85 -13.14 12.32
C GLN A 44 40.33 -12.82 12.19
N ARG A 45 40.89 -12.86 10.98
CA ARG A 45 42.31 -12.53 10.73
C ARG A 45 42.54 -11.04 10.52
N GLN A 46 41.56 -10.33 9.93
CA GLN A 46 41.65 -8.90 9.61
C GLN A 46 40.38 -8.15 10.03
N PRO A 47 40.13 -7.95 11.34
CA PRO A 47 38.87 -7.40 11.84
C PRO A 47 38.70 -5.89 11.58
N GLY A 48 39.76 -5.18 11.22
CA GLY A 48 39.74 -3.71 11.06
C GLY A 48 39.53 -3.20 9.64
N ASP A 49 39.68 -4.04 8.61
CA ASP A 49 39.71 -3.62 7.21
C ASP A 49 38.63 -4.32 6.37
N TRP A 50 37.45 -3.69 6.31
CA TRP A 50 36.35 -4.18 5.50
C TRP A 50 36.64 -4.07 3.99
N ARG A 51 37.51 -3.15 3.55
CA ARG A 51 37.86 -3.00 2.13
C ARG A 51 38.72 -4.17 1.67
N ALA A 52 39.68 -4.59 2.50
CA ALA A 52 40.43 -5.82 2.26
C ALA A 52 39.50 -7.05 2.21
N CYS A 53 38.49 -7.11 3.08
CA CYS A 53 37.49 -8.17 3.02
C CYS A 53 36.64 -8.13 1.75
N TYR A 54 36.24 -6.94 1.28
CA TYR A 54 35.52 -6.78 0.03
C TYR A 54 36.36 -7.26 -1.16
N HIS A 55 37.62 -6.85 -1.25
CA HIS A 55 38.54 -7.33 -2.29
C HIS A 55 38.71 -8.85 -2.23
N PHE A 56 38.84 -9.42 -1.04
CA PHE A 56 38.85 -10.86 -0.86
C PHE A 56 37.56 -11.53 -1.40
N ILE A 57 36.38 -10.98 -1.10
CA ILE A 57 35.11 -11.48 -1.64
C ILE A 57 35.12 -11.36 -3.16
N ALA A 58 35.57 -10.24 -3.73
CA ALA A 58 35.60 -10.05 -5.17
C ALA A 58 36.54 -11.03 -5.87
N ASP A 59 37.75 -11.21 -5.36
CA ASP A 59 38.74 -12.10 -5.97
C ASP A 59 38.30 -13.58 -5.93
N ASN A 60 37.57 -13.99 -4.89
CA ASN A 60 37.28 -15.40 -4.62
C ASN A 60 35.82 -15.81 -4.92
N PHE A 61 34.90 -14.84 -4.93
CA PHE A 61 33.46 -15.02 -5.05
C PHE A 61 32.79 -13.92 -5.89
N GLY A 62 33.55 -13.15 -6.68
CA GLY A 62 33.03 -12.03 -7.47
C GLY A 62 31.92 -12.42 -8.45
N TYR A 63 31.22 -11.39 -8.95
CA TYR A 63 30.13 -11.55 -9.92
C TYR A 63 30.57 -12.28 -11.19
N ASP A 64 31.83 -12.14 -11.59
CA ASP A 64 32.46 -12.83 -12.72
C ASP A 64 32.50 -14.36 -12.58
N ARG A 65 32.25 -14.88 -11.37
CA ARG A 65 32.33 -16.31 -11.05
C ARG A 65 30.99 -17.03 -11.04
N TYR A 66 29.87 -16.31 -11.14
CA TYR A 66 28.53 -16.87 -11.06
C TYR A 66 27.64 -16.36 -12.20
N ALA A 67 26.68 -17.20 -12.62
CA ALA A 67 25.73 -16.82 -13.66
C ALA A 67 24.64 -15.87 -13.12
N GLY A 68 24.11 -15.04 -14.03
CA GLY A 68 23.06 -14.07 -13.74
C GLY A 68 23.59 -12.65 -13.51
N GLU A 69 22.71 -11.66 -13.64
CA GLU A 69 23.04 -10.23 -13.50
C GLU A 69 23.38 -9.85 -12.05
N VAL A 70 22.71 -10.50 -11.09
CA VAL A 70 22.82 -10.20 -9.66
C VAL A 70 22.97 -11.50 -8.87
N PRO A 71 24.19 -12.08 -8.80
CA PRO A 71 24.38 -13.39 -8.20
C PRO A 71 24.29 -13.38 -6.66
N ILE A 72 23.51 -14.31 -6.11
CA ILE A 72 23.23 -14.37 -4.66
C ILE A 72 24.46 -14.66 -3.79
N ILE A 73 25.47 -15.36 -4.32
CA ILE A 73 26.64 -15.82 -3.55
C ILE A 73 27.56 -14.66 -3.14
N PRO A 74 28.07 -13.80 -4.04
CA PRO A 74 28.81 -12.60 -3.64
C PRO A 74 27.99 -11.69 -2.70
N ASN A 75 26.69 -11.54 -2.96
CA ASN A 75 25.79 -10.71 -2.15
C ASN A 75 25.67 -11.23 -0.71
N ALA A 76 25.59 -12.55 -0.53
CA ALA A 76 25.67 -13.15 0.81
C ALA A 76 26.97 -12.78 1.54
N GLY A 77 28.10 -12.76 0.83
CA GLY A 77 29.38 -12.31 1.37
C GLY A 77 29.37 -10.85 1.80
N VAL A 78 28.81 -9.97 0.96
CA VAL A 78 28.67 -8.52 1.25
C VAL A 78 27.77 -8.27 2.46
N VAL A 79 26.63 -8.97 2.58
CA VAL A 79 25.75 -8.88 3.75
C VAL A 79 26.49 -9.27 5.02
N VAL A 80 27.21 -10.40 5.01
CA VAL A 80 27.98 -10.87 6.17
C VAL A 80 29.11 -9.90 6.52
N MET A 81 29.81 -9.35 5.52
CA MET A 81 30.81 -8.32 5.72
C MET A 81 30.22 -7.07 6.39
N GLY A 82 29.08 -6.57 5.89
CA GLY A 82 28.37 -5.43 6.47
C GLY A 82 28.01 -5.63 7.94
N LEU A 83 27.49 -6.80 8.30
CA LEU A 83 27.15 -7.15 9.68
C LEU A 83 28.39 -7.22 10.58
N LEU A 84 29.46 -7.90 10.14
CA LEU A 84 30.67 -8.10 10.94
C LEU A 84 31.43 -6.79 11.18
N TYR A 85 31.72 -6.05 10.11
CA TYR A 85 32.51 -4.81 10.19
C TYR A 85 31.67 -3.60 10.62
N GLY A 86 30.34 -3.73 10.63
CA GLY A 86 29.40 -2.78 11.24
C GLY A 86 29.57 -2.69 12.76
N GLY A 87 30.07 -3.76 13.41
CA GLY A 87 30.44 -3.72 14.83
C GLY A 87 29.28 -3.43 15.78
N GLY A 88 28.05 -3.80 15.40
CA GLY A 88 26.85 -3.50 16.19
C GLY A 88 26.27 -2.11 15.97
N ASP A 89 26.88 -1.26 15.13
CA ASP A 89 26.37 0.08 14.81
C ASP A 89 25.54 0.05 13.51
N PHE A 90 24.27 0.48 13.60
CA PHE A 90 23.34 0.47 12.48
C PHE A 90 23.86 1.29 11.29
N SER A 91 24.22 2.55 11.53
CA SER A 91 24.64 3.47 10.47
C SER A 91 25.90 3.00 9.76
N ARG A 92 26.88 2.49 10.52
CA ARG A 92 28.13 1.96 10.01
C ARG A 92 27.90 0.71 9.18
N ALA A 93 27.07 -0.23 9.64
CA ALA A 93 26.75 -1.45 8.90
C ALA A 93 26.11 -1.11 7.55
N LEU A 94 25.13 -0.21 7.52
CA LEU A 94 24.51 0.28 6.29
C LEU A 94 25.55 0.94 5.37
N CYS A 95 26.33 1.89 5.88
CA CYS A 95 27.33 2.62 5.08
C CYS A 95 28.39 1.68 4.47
N ILE A 96 28.91 0.71 5.24
CA ILE A 96 29.87 -0.28 4.73
C ILE A 96 29.24 -1.10 3.59
N THR A 97 28.02 -1.58 3.81
CA THR A 97 27.29 -2.39 2.82
C THR A 97 27.00 -1.59 1.56
N THR A 98 26.59 -0.32 1.69
CA THR A 98 26.35 0.59 0.57
C THR A 98 27.63 0.83 -0.25
N MET A 99 28.75 1.07 0.43
CA MET A 99 30.04 1.33 -0.24
C MET A 99 30.63 0.10 -0.94
N ALA A 100 30.13 -1.12 -0.65
CA ALA A 100 30.50 -2.30 -1.42
C ALA A 100 29.99 -2.25 -2.86
N GLY A 101 28.93 -1.48 -3.14
CA GLY A 101 28.48 -1.12 -4.50
C GLY A 101 27.77 -2.23 -5.29
N TRP A 102 27.71 -3.45 -4.77
CA TRP A 102 26.96 -4.57 -5.37
C TRP A 102 25.57 -4.67 -4.77
N ASP A 103 24.55 -4.74 -5.64
CA ASP A 103 23.14 -5.01 -5.30
C ASP A 103 22.67 -4.25 -4.05
N THR A 104 22.93 -2.94 -4.07
CA THR A 104 22.93 -2.10 -2.88
C THR A 104 21.58 -2.11 -2.17
N ASP A 105 20.46 -2.06 -2.88
CA ASP A 105 19.13 -2.06 -2.28
C ASP A 105 18.81 -3.37 -1.55
N CYS A 106 19.11 -4.52 -2.16
CA CYS A 106 18.93 -5.83 -1.53
C CYS A 106 19.92 -6.07 -0.38
N ASN A 107 21.21 -5.79 -0.57
CA ASN A 107 22.23 -6.02 0.44
C ASN A 107 22.04 -5.08 1.64
N VAL A 108 21.88 -3.78 1.41
CA VAL A 108 21.66 -2.79 2.49
C VAL A 108 20.29 -2.99 3.13
N GLY A 109 19.25 -3.34 2.36
CA GLY A 109 17.94 -3.68 2.89
C GLY A 109 17.97 -4.86 3.87
N ASN A 110 18.68 -5.94 3.51
CA ASN A 110 18.86 -7.09 4.40
C ASN A 110 19.66 -6.73 5.66
N VAL A 111 20.79 -6.02 5.51
CA VAL A 111 21.60 -5.58 6.66
C VAL A 111 20.80 -4.66 7.57
N GLY A 112 20.05 -3.71 7.01
CA GLY A 112 19.21 -2.79 7.78
C GLY A 112 18.06 -3.47 8.50
N ALA A 113 17.39 -4.43 7.86
CA ALA A 113 16.35 -5.22 8.54
C ALA A 113 16.91 -6.03 9.72
N ILE A 114 18.05 -6.70 9.53
CA ILE A 114 18.70 -7.49 10.58
C ILE A 114 19.17 -6.58 11.71
N MET A 115 19.92 -5.52 11.39
CA MET A 115 20.48 -4.60 12.39
C MET A 115 19.39 -3.83 13.11
N GLY A 116 18.34 -3.38 12.43
CA GLY A 116 17.23 -2.64 13.04
C GLY A 116 16.51 -3.44 14.11
N VAL A 117 16.34 -4.75 13.90
CA VAL A 117 15.85 -5.67 14.95
C VAL A 117 16.89 -5.82 16.07
N ALA A 118 18.16 -6.02 15.72
CA ALA A 118 19.21 -6.34 16.69
C ALA A 118 19.54 -5.20 17.66
N VAL A 119 19.46 -3.95 17.21
CA VAL A 119 19.80 -2.75 18.02
C VAL A 119 18.57 -2.00 18.53
N GLY A 120 17.37 -2.38 18.06
CA GLY A 120 16.12 -1.69 18.38
C GLY A 120 16.06 -0.25 17.90
N LEU A 121 14.98 0.46 18.25
CA LEU A 121 14.80 1.87 17.88
C LEU A 121 15.87 2.79 18.50
N GLU A 122 16.36 2.46 19.70
CA GLU A 122 17.38 3.24 20.41
C GLU A 122 18.75 3.21 19.71
N GLY A 123 19.07 2.14 18.99
CA GLY A 123 20.31 2.01 18.24
C GLY A 123 20.26 2.61 16.82
N ILE A 124 19.13 3.19 16.41
CA ILE A 124 18.95 3.83 15.11
C ILE A 124 18.99 5.35 15.30
N ASP A 125 19.85 6.04 14.53
CA ASP A 125 19.81 7.49 14.43
C ASP A 125 18.52 7.91 13.69
N MET A 126 17.47 8.16 14.46
CA MET A 126 16.13 8.46 13.95
C MET A 126 16.09 9.74 13.12
N ALA A 127 16.90 10.73 13.48
CA ALA A 127 16.98 11.99 12.76
C ALA A 127 17.58 11.79 11.36
N ARG A 128 18.53 10.87 11.24
CA ARG A 128 19.17 10.54 9.97
C ARG A 128 18.36 9.58 9.11
N TRP A 129 17.74 8.56 9.70
CA TRP A 129 17.21 7.42 8.92
C TRP A 129 15.68 7.39 8.81
N ARG A 130 14.94 7.87 9.82
CA ARG A 130 13.47 7.76 9.84
C ARG A 130 12.78 9.09 9.59
N GLN A 131 13.21 10.16 10.25
CA GLN A 131 12.62 11.50 10.09
C GLN A 131 12.55 11.96 8.62
N PRO A 132 13.59 11.79 7.78
CA PRO A 132 13.54 12.24 6.39
C PRO A 132 12.50 11.51 5.54
N MET A 133 12.13 10.29 5.92
CA MET A 133 11.10 9.50 5.24
C MET A 133 9.69 9.83 5.74
N ASN A 134 9.58 10.44 6.93
CA ASN A 134 8.32 10.71 7.61
C ASN A 134 7.44 9.44 7.69
N ASP A 135 8.01 8.28 7.99
CA ASP A 135 7.36 6.96 7.94
C ASP A 135 6.87 6.46 6.56
N VAL A 136 6.88 7.27 5.50
CA VAL A 136 6.30 6.89 4.21
C VAL A 136 7.13 5.81 3.52
N LEU A 137 6.44 4.78 3.04
CA LEU A 137 6.98 3.71 2.22
C LEU A 137 6.22 3.63 0.90
N VAL A 138 6.96 3.60 -0.20
CA VAL A 138 6.43 3.38 -1.54
C VAL A 138 6.85 2.00 -2.01
N ALA A 139 5.87 1.21 -2.44
CA ALA A 139 6.09 -0.11 -3.02
C ALA A 139 5.61 -0.15 -4.48
N ALA A 140 6.12 -1.12 -5.23
CA ALA A 140 5.65 -1.43 -6.58
C ALA A 140 5.07 -2.84 -6.58
N SER A 141 3.74 -2.93 -6.60
CA SER A 141 3.00 -4.19 -6.65
C SER A 141 1.72 -4.05 -7.46
N VAL A 142 1.02 -5.17 -7.67
CA VAL A 142 -0.29 -5.21 -8.34
C VAL A 142 -1.46 -4.84 -7.40
N ILE A 143 -1.18 -4.46 -6.16
CA ILE A 143 -2.18 -4.00 -5.20
C ILE A 143 -1.93 -2.51 -4.97
N GLY A 144 -2.51 -1.66 -5.82
CA GLY A 144 -2.26 -0.23 -5.82
C GLY A 144 -2.53 0.48 -4.51
N SER A 145 -3.55 0.03 -3.77
CA SER A 145 -3.90 0.52 -2.44
C SER A 145 -2.87 0.18 -1.36
N ARG A 146 -1.90 -0.70 -1.64
CA ARG A 146 -0.77 -1.03 -0.75
C ARG A 146 0.57 -0.49 -1.24
N ASN A 147 0.58 0.19 -2.39
CA ASN A 147 1.80 0.78 -2.94
C ASN A 147 2.17 2.11 -2.26
N LEU A 148 1.24 2.73 -1.54
CA LEU A 148 1.49 3.82 -0.61
C LEU A 148 1.17 3.32 0.80
N THR A 149 2.19 3.11 1.63
CA THR A 149 2.06 2.60 2.99
C THR A 149 3.05 3.30 3.92
N ASP A 150 3.17 2.84 5.16
CA ASP A 150 4.02 3.45 6.16
C ASP A 150 4.60 2.44 7.15
N ILE A 151 5.67 2.85 7.86
CA ILE A 151 6.41 2.01 8.80
C ILE A 151 5.49 1.39 9.89
N PRO A 152 4.67 2.19 10.63
CA PRO A 152 3.69 1.63 11.57
C PRO A 152 2.73 0.61 10.95
N ALA A 153 2.15 0.89 9.78
CA ALA A 153 1.22 -0.03 9.12
C ALA A 153 1.90 -1.36 8.74
N CYS A 154 3.18 -1.32 8.35
CA CYS A 154 3.98 -2.53 8.17
C CYS A 154 4.21 -3.28 9.49
N ALA A 155 4.47 -2.58 10.60
CA ALA A 155 4.63 -3.21 11.91
C ALA A 155 3.35 -3.95 12.33
N ASP A 156 2.18 -3.32 12.19
CA ASP A 156 0.88 -3.96 12.45
C ASP A 156 0.67 -5.19 11.58
N LEU A 157 0.96 -5.11 10.27
CA LEU A 157 0.87 -6.25 9.37
C LEU A 157 1.74 -7.43 9.84
N PHE A 158 2.99 -7.19 10.24
CA PHE A 158 3.87 -8.25 10.70
C PHE A 158 3.45 -8.83 12.06
N CYS A 159 2.94 -8.00 12.96
CA CYS A 159 2.34 -8.45 14.22
C CYS A 159 1.13 -9.34 13.96
N ASP A 160 0.19 -8.91 13.11
CA ASP A 160 -1.00 -9.66 12.72
C ASP A 160 -0.60 -11.03 12.13
N LEU A 161 0.38 -11.06 11.21
CA LEU A 161 0.88 -12.30 10.61
C LEU A 161 1.55 -13.21 11.66
N GLY A 162 2.30 -12.64 12.60
CA GLY A 162 2.92 -13.38 13.70
C GLY A 162 1.89 -14.05 14.60
N GLU A 163 0.84 -13.32 14.99
CA GLU A 163 -0.28 -13.83 15.79
C GLU A 163 -1.05 -14.94 15.05
N MET A 164 -1.29 -14.76 13.75
CA MET A 164 -1.91 -15.78 12.90
C MET A 164 -1.09 -17.08 12.87
N ILE A 165 0.24 -16.98 12.71
CA ILE A 165 1.14 -18.14 12.73
C ILE A 165 1.17 -18.80 14.11
N ALA A 166 1.20 -17.98 15.17
CA ALA A 166 1.14 -18.45 16.56
C ALA A 166 -0.24 -19.01 16.96
N ARG A 167 -1.25 -18.85 16.09
CA ARG A 167 -2.66 -19.20 16.35
C ARG A 167 -3.21 -18.55 17.62
N THR A 168 -2.70 -17.37 17.94
CA THR A 168 -3.26 -16.52 19.00
C THR A 168 -4.44 -15.74 18.45
N ARG A 169 -5.36 -15.34 19.33
CA ARG A 169 -6.45 -14.45 18.91
C ARG A 169 -5.87 -13.07 18.70
N PRO A 170 -5.98 -12.48 17.50
CA PRO A 170 -5.60 -11.10 17.34
C PRO A 170 -6.45 -10.22 18.24
N GLY A 171 -5.82 -9.19 18.80
CA GLY A 171 -6.51 -8.16 19.57
C GLY A 171 -7.52 -7.39 18.70
N ALA A 172 -8.19 -6.41 19.31
CA ALA A 172 -8.95 -5.44 18.53
C ALA A 172 -7.98 -4.69 17.60
N ARG A 173 -8.25 -4.74 16.28
CA ARG A 173 -7.39 -4.09 15.30
C ARG A 173 -7.39 -2.57 15.54
N PRO A 174 -6.22 -1.94 15.68
CA PRO A 174 -6.15 -0.49 15.85
C PRO A 174 -6.72 0.22 14.62
N PRO A 175 -7.08 1.51 14.76
CA PRO A 175 -7.32 2.40 13.63
C PRO A 175 -6.14 2.36 12.64
N ARG A 176 -6.40 2.54 11.34
CA ARG A 176 -5.36 2.55 10.29
C ARG A 176 -4.19 3.47 10.63
N TYR A 177 -4.48 4.62 11.22
CA TYR A 177 -3.47 5.52 11.76
C TYR A 177 -3.68 5.66 13.26
N HIS A 178 -2.73 5.15 14.04
CA HIS A 178 -2.70 5.22 15.49
C HIS A 178 -1.28 5.53 15.95
N PHE A 179 -1.10 6.37 16.95
CA PHE A 179 0.24 6.88 17.28
C PHE A 179 0.91 6.10 18.40
N GLY A 180 0.68 4.79 18.47
CA GLY A 180 1.14 3.93 19.57
C GLY A 180 2.64 3.59 19.50
N TYR A 181 3.24 3.66 18.32
CA TYR A 181 4.67 3.39 18.15
C TYR A 181 5.50 4.64 18.42
N PRO A 182 6.62 4.55 19.17
CA PRO A 182 7.47 5.70 19.46
C PRO A 182 7.91 6.44 18.19
N GLY A 183 7.69 7.75 18.14
CA GLY A 183 8.09 8.60 17.02
C GLY A 183 7.28 8.42 15.73
N SER A 184 6.17 7.67 15.74
CA SER A 184 5.34 7.47 14.55
C SER A 184 4.64 8.74 14.08
N THR A 185 4.77 9.05 12.81
CA THR A 185 4.04 10.13 12.13
C THR A 185 3.13 9.62 11.04
N HIS A 186 3.26 8.35 10.61
CA HIS A 186 2.45 7.75 9.53
C HIS A 186 2.44 8.57 8.21
N GLY A 187 3.45 9.39 7.96
CA GLY A 187 3.44 10.23 6.76
C GLY A 187 2.47 11.41 6.82
N PHE A 188 1.94 11.76 7.99
CA PHE A 188 1.08 12.94 8.11
C PHE A 188 1.84 14.21 7.73
N LEU A 189 1.12 15.06 7.01
CA LEU A 189 1.52 16.37 6.53
C LEU A 189 0.58 17.42 7.14
N SER A 190 0.99 18.69 7.01
CA SER A 190 0.15 19.80 7.42
C SER A 190 0.12 20.92 6.40
N ARG A 191 -0.99 21.65 6.34
CA ARG A 191 -1.11 22.93 5.63
C ARG A 191 -1.98 23.90 6.42
N THR A 192 -1.79 25.20 6.20
CA THR A 192 -2.52 26.23 6.93
C THR A 192 -2.92 27.39 6.03
N ARG A 193 -4.01 28.07 6.41
CA ARG A 193 -4.42 29.37 5.87
C ARG A 193 -4.59 30.34 7.04
N GLY A 194 -3.89 31.48 7.01
CA GLY A 194 -3.97 32.47 8.09
C GLY A 194 -3.27 32.05 9.38
N GLY A 195 -2.20 31.24 9.29
CA GLY A 195 -1.39 30.76 10.41
C GLY A 195 -0.28 29.82 9.93
N SER A 196 0.41 29.15 10.86
CA SER A 196 1.42 28.11 10.54
C SER A 196 1.36 26.95 11.53
N ILE A 197 1.50 25.71 11.04
CA ILE A 197 1.92 24.58 11.86
C ILE A 197 3.44 24.51 11.75
N ILE A 198 4.13 24.52 12.89
CA ILE A 198 5.60 24.62 12.94
C ILE A 198 6.28 23.30 13.34
N ASP A 199 5.51 22.35 13.83
CA ASP A 199 6.01 21.03 14.25
C ASP A 199 4.88 20.00 14.17
N LEU A 200 5.22 18.80 13.74
CA LEU A 200 4.39 17.60 13.77
C LEU A 200 5.20 16.48 14.42
N ARG A 201 4.77 16.01 15.59
CA ARG A 201 5.49 14.98 16.33
C ARG A 201 4.55 14.07 17.09
N GLN A 202 4.96 12.80 17.22
CA GLN A 202 4.30 11.88 18.13
C GLN A 202 4.52 12.34 19.57
N THR A 203 3.46 12.31 20.38
CA THR A 203 3.52 12.59 21.81
C THR A 203 2.47 11.74 22.54
N THR A 204 2.49 11.81 23.87
CA THR A 204 1.44 11.24 24.73
C THR A 204 0.84 12.35 25.58
N ALA A 205 -0.48 12.47 25.58
CA ALA A 205 -1.23 13.38 26.43
C ALA A 205 -2.45 12.66 27.00
N GLU A 206 -2.77 12.90 28.28
CA GLU A 206 -3.90 12.26 28.97
C GLU A 206 -3.93 10.73 28.81
N GLY A 207 -2.75 10.08 28.90
CA GLY A 207 -2.60 8.62 28.78
C GLY A 207 -2.82 8.06 27.37
N ARG A 208 -3.02 8.89 26.35
CA ARG A 208 -3.19 8.46 24.95
C ARG A 208 -2.12 9.06 24.06
N SER A 209 -1.53 8.22 23.22
CA SER A 209 -0.58 8.68 22.20
C SER A 209 -1.29 9.30 21.00
N GLY A 210 -0.70 10.37 20.46
CA GLY A 210 -1.26 11.12 19.34
C GLY A 210 -0.18 11.87 18.56
N LEU A 211 -0.53 12.35 17.37
CA LEU A 211 0.27 13.29 16.60
C LEU A 211 -0.08 14.71 17.02
N GLN A 212 0.87 15.37 17.67
CA GLN A 212 0.76 16.78 18.04
C GLN A 212 1.16 17.66 16.87
N ALA A 213 0.27 18.59 16.51
CA ALA A 213 0.60 19.75 15.71
C ALA A 213 0.76 20.98 16.60
N THR A 214 1.90 21.65 16.48
CA THR A 214 2.14 22.94 17.13
C THR A 214 1.70 24.06 16.20
N VAL A 215 0.61 24.73 16.56
CA VAL A 215 -0.03 25.80 15.79
C VAL A 215 0.45 27.16 16.29
N ARG A 216 0.87 28.03 15.36
CA ARG A 216 1.34 29.39 15.64
C ARG A 216 0.50 30.41 14.88
N LYS A 217 -0.10 31.33 15.64
CA LYS A 217 -0.86 32.51 15.19
C LYS A 217 -1.93 32.18 14.15
N LEU A 218 -2.75 31.16 14.41
CA LEU A 218 -3.92 30.86 13.59
C LEU A 218 -4.96 31.96 13.80
N GLY A 219 -5.09 32.87 12.85
CA GLY A 219 -5.97 34.03 12.92
C GLY A 219 -7.45 33.68 12.86
N LYS A 220 -8.29 34.71 12.98
CA LYS A 220 -9.74 34.60 12.79
C LYS A 220 -10.06 34.13 11.37
N LYS A 221 -10.92 33.13 11.22
CA LYS A 221 -11.18 32.39 9.97
C LYS A 221 -9.96 31.65 9.42
N GLY A 222 -8.95 31.44 10.26
CA GLY A 222 -7.78 30.64 9.92
C GLY A 222 -8.11 29.16 9.90
N GLU A 223 -7.40 28.43 9.05
CA GLU A 223 -7.56 26.99 8.85
C GLU A 223 -6.24 26.27 9.07
N ALA A 224 -6.29 25.14 9.77
CA ALA A 224 -5.17 24.23 9.91
C ALA A 224 -5.61 22.82 9.52
N GLN A 225 -4.85 22.19 8.64
CA GLN A 225 -5.12 20.87 8.11
C GLN A 225 -3.99 19.94 8.52
N ILE A 226 -4.35 18.75 8.99
CA ILE A 226 -3.43 17.64 9.28
C ILE A 226 -3.96 16.43 8.53
N TYR A 227 -3.18 15.91 7.60
CA TYR A 227 -3.68 14.96 6.61
C TYR A 227 -2.61 13.97 6.18
N VAL A 228 -3.06 12.84 5.66
CA VAL A 228 -2.23 11.86 4.94
C VAL A 228 -2.54 11.91 3.46
N LYS A 229 -1.57 11.54 2.63
CA LYS A 229 -1.82 11.19 1.24
C LYS A 229 -2.53 9.85 1.20
N THR A 230 -3.62 9.78 0.45
CA THR A 230 -4.36 8.54 0.15
C THR A 230 -4.17 8.10 -1.30
N TYR A 231 -3.41 8.90 -2.07
CA TYR A 231 -2.98 8.61 -3.42
C TYR A 231 -1.65 9.32 -3.67
N ALA A 232 -0.73 8.66 -4.36
CA ALA A 232 0.50 9.27 -4.88
C ALA A 232 0.50 9.15 -6.39
N ARG A 233 1.11 10.12 -7.09
CA ARG A 233 1.34 10.03 -8.53
C ARG A 233 2.77 9.54 -8.79
N PRO A 234 3.01 8.72 -9.83
CA PRO A 234 4.37 8.34 -10.21
C PRO A 234 5.30 9.54 -10.47
N ALA A 235 4.76 10.67 -10.93
CA ALA A 235 5.52 11.89 -11.17
C ALA A 235 5.96 12.64 -9.90
N GLU A 236 5.39 12.30 -8.73
CA GLU A 236 5.83 12.83 -7.43
C GLU A 236 7.06 12.09 -6.88
N LEU A 237 7.39 10.92 -7.43
CA LEU A 237 8.56 10.15 -7.04
C LEU A 237 9.82 10.76 -7.65
N SER A 238 10.92 10.78 -6.87
CA SER A 238 12.23 11.20 -7.38
C SER A 238 12.74 10.29 -8.50
N ALA A 239 12.34 9.02 -8.48
CA ALA A 239 12.50 8.06 -9.56
C ALA A 239 11.46 6.94 -9.46
N ASN A 240 11.15 6.29 -10.58
CA ASN A 240 10.21 5.17 -10.64
C ASN A 240 10.80 3.92 -11.32
N TYR A 241 12.00 3.50 -10.91
CA TYR A 241 12.73 2.38 -11.53
C TYR A 241 11.98 1.05 -11.44
N TYR A 242 11.13 0.87 -10.42
CA TYR A 242 10.35 -0.33 -10.19
C TYR A 242 8.92 -0.27 -10.76
N GLY A 243 8.55 0.81 -11.44
CA GLY A 243 7.25 0.94 -12.09
C GLY A 243 6.07 0.96 -11.11
N ALA A 244 6.21 1.66 -9.99
CA ALA A 244 5.12 1.90 -9.05
C ALA A 244 3.96 2.62 -9.74
N SER A 245 2.76 2.11 -9.51
CA SER A 245 1.47 2.70 -9.86
C SER A 245 0.57 2.63 -8.63
N PHE A 246 -0.47 3.46 -8.54
CA PHE A 246 -1.22 3.62 -7.30
C PHE A 246 -2.72 3.52 -7.54
N SER A 247 -3.42 3.02 -6.52
CA SER A 247 -4.88 3.14 -6.41
C SER A 247 -5.19 3.86 -5.10
N PRO A 248 -6.24 4.68 -5.04
CA PRO A 248 -6.61 5.34 -3.80
C PRO A 248 -6.78 4.35 -2.65
N THR A 249 -6.44 4.78 -1.44
CA THR A 249 -6.67 3.99 -0.21
C THR A 249 -8.04 4.29 0.40
N ILE A 250 -8.66 5.41 0.02
CA ILE A 250 -10.02 5.82 0.42
C ILE A 250 -10.84 6.17 -0.82
N TYR A 251 -12.12 5.84 -0.81
CA TYR A 251 -13.05 6.10 -1.92
C TYR A 251 -14.31 6.82 -1.43
N PRO A 252 -15.02 7.53 -2.32
CA PRO A 252 -16.35 8.08 -2.03
C PRO A 252 -17.30 6.99 -1.50
N GLY A 253 -18.29 7.36 -0.69
CA GLY A 253 -19.21 6.43 0.00
C GLY A 253 -18.71 5.89 1.35
N GLN A 254 -17.39 5.89 1.58
CA GLN A 254 -16.81 5.41 2.84
C GLN A 254 -17.00 6.42 3.98
N THR A 255 -16.90 5.94 5.22
CA THR A 255 -16.95 6.79 6.42
C THR A 255 -15.55 6.98 6.98
N LEU A 256 -15.09 8.23 7.02
CA LEU A 256 -13.86 8.68 7.65
C LEU A 256 -14.12 8.99 9.13
N THR A 257 -13.30 8.45 10.02
CA THR A 257 -13.37 8.71 11.47
C THR A 257 -12.04 9.23 11.98
N ALA A 258 -12.10 10.15 12.95
CA ALA A 258 -10.92 10.72 13.59
C ALA A 258 -11.18 10.96 15.06
N THR A 259 -10.12 10.94 15.88
CA THR A 259 -10.21 11.35 17.28
C THR A 259 -9.24 12.50 17.54
N VAL A 260 -9.71 13.60 18.10
CA VAL A 260 -8.90 14.83 18.28
C VAL A 260 -8.95 15.34 19.71
N PHE A 261 -7.92 16.07 20.12
CA PHE A 261 -7.82 16.69 21.43
C PHE A 261 -7.14 18.05 21.32
N VAL A 262 -7.62 19.02 22.09
CA VAL A 262 -6.94 20.29 22.33
C VAL A 262 -6.72 20.48 23.84
N PRO A 263 -5.57 20.98 24.30
CA PRO A 263 -5.31 21.15 25.73
C PRO A 263 -6.23 22.19 26.38
N GLU A 264 -6.27 22.22 27.71
CA GLU A 264 -7.16 23.09 28.50
C GLU A 264 -6.98 24.60 28.22
N ASP A 265 -5.80 25.02 27.76
CA ASP A 265 -5.49 26.40 27.41
C ASP A 265 -5.97 26.82 26.01
N ALA A 266 -6.54 25.90 25.24
CA ALA A 266 -7.09 26.17 23.92
C ALA A 266 -8.44 26.92 24.01
N PRO A 267 -8.79 27.75 23.00
CA PRO A 267 -10.07 28.43 22.96
C PRO A 267 -11.19 27.43 22.61
N GLY A 268 -12.31 27.50 23.34
CA GLY A 268 -13.51 26.67 23.06
C GLY A 268 -14.26 27.01 21.78
N SER A 269 -13.70 27.90 20.94
CA SER A 269 -14.25 28.31 19.65
C SER A 269 -13.64 27.55 18.47
N LEU A 270 -12.65 26.69 18.68
CA LEU A 270 -12.10 25.86 17.61
C LEU A 270 -13.15 24.86 17.12
N LEU A 271 -13.34 24.79 15.81
CA LEU A 271 -14.17 23.79 15.17
C LEU A 271 -13.28 22.76 14.47
N ALA A 272 -13.63 21.48 14.56
CA ALA A 272 -12.95 20.39 13.86
C ALA A 272 -13.90 19.64 12.92
N ALA A 273 -13.41 19.27 11.74
CA ALA A 273 -14.14 18.42 10.80
C ALA A 273 -13.18 17.45 10.10
N PRO A 274 -13.50 16.15 9.99
CA PRO A 274 -12.84 15.27 9.05
C PRO A 274 -13.13 15.74 7.62
N TYR A 275 -12.15 15.60 6.74
CA TYR A 275 -12.27 16.00 5.34
C TYR A 275 -11.48 15.07 4.41
N VAL A 276 -11.82 15.14 3.13
CA VAL A 276 -11.05 14.59 2.01
C VAL A 276 -10.83 15.66 0.93
N TRP A 277 -9.70 15.58 0.23
CA TRP A 277 -9.41 16.40 -0.94
C TRP A 277 -9.69 15.61 -2.21
N ASP A 278 -10.62 16.09 -3.03
CA ASP A 278 -10.83 15.59 -4.39
C ASP A 278 -9.90 16.33 -5.36
N ASP A 279 -8.90 15.61 -5.85
CA ASP A 279 -7.89 16.13 -6.75
C ASP A 279 -8.40 16.29 -8.19
N ASN A 280 -9.42 15.54 -8.60
CA ASN A 280 -10.02 15.73 -9.92
C ASN A 280 -11.00 16.91 -9.90
N GLY A 281 -11.78 17.04 -8.82
CA GLY A 281 -12.72 18.15 -8.61
C GLY A 281 -12.08 19.44 -8.10
N GLN A 282 -10.83 19.39 -7.61
CA GLN A 282 -10.12 20.50 -6.96
C GLN A 282 -10.93 21.10 -5.80
N ALA A 283 -11.49 20.24 -4.95
CA ALA A 283 -12.41 20.62 -3.89
C ALA A 283 -12.18 19.85 -2.59
N ILE A 284 -12.50 20.50 -1.47
CA ILE A 284 -12.60 19.86 -0.16
C ILE A 284 -14.03 19.36 0.04
N HIS A 285 -14.16 18.10 0.46
CA HIS A 285 -15.40 17.53 0.99
C HIS A 285 -15.22 17.25 2.47
N GLN A 286 -16.08 17.82 3.33
CA GLN A 286 -15.90 17.77 4.77
C GLN A 286 -17.22 17.59 5.53
N ALA A 287 -17.11 17.12 6.77
CA ALA A 287 -18.22 17.15 7.72
C ALA A 287 -18.55 18.59 8.17
N MET A 288 -19.69 18.73 8.85
CA MET A 288 -19.98 19.94 9.61
C MET A 288 -18.96 20.10 10.74
N GLY A 289 -18.42 21.30 10.91
CA GLY A 289 -17.45 21.59 11.97
C GLY A 289 -18.08 21.44 13.35
N GLN A 290 -17.47 20.58 14.18
CA GLN A 290 -17.89 20.36 15.56
C GLN A 290 -17.02 21.21 16.51
N PRO A 291 -17.62 21.93 17.47
CA PRO A 291 -16.85 22.66 18.47
C PRO A 291 -16.06 21.70 19.35
N LEU A 292 -14.80 22.08 19.63
CA LEU A 292 -13.93 21.34 20.53
C LEU A 292 -14.02 21.89 21.95
N THR A 293 -14.24 20.99 22.91
CA THR A 293 -14.13 21.26 24.34
C THR A 293 -12.67 21.10 24.80
N PRO A 294 -12.00 22.17 25.27
CA PRO A 294 -10.65 22.08 25.82
C PRO A 294 -10.52 21.02 26.91
N GLY A 295 -9.44 20.25 26.89
CA GLY A 295 -9.18 19.17 27.85
C GLY A 295 -9.95 17.86 27.59
N GLN A 296 -10.68 17.74 26.45
CA GLN A 296 -11.45 16.53 26.14
C GLN A 296 -11.12 15.96 24.75
N TRP A 297 -11.15 14.64 24.65
CA TRP A 297 -11.09 13.92 23.38
C TRP A 297 -12.45 13.97 22.68
N HIS A 298 -12.44 14.22 21.37
CA HIS A 298 -13.63 14.27 20.53
C HIS A 298 -13.52 13.24 19.41
N ASP A 299 -14.56 12.43 19.28
CA ASP A 299 -14.71 11.50 18.16
C ASP A 299 -15.49 12.19 17.04
N LEU A 300 -14.90 12.21 15.86
CA LEU A 300 -15.44 12.86 14.67
C LEU A 300 -15.67 11.82 13.58
N ALA A 301 -16.73 12.01 12.79
CA ALA A 301 -17.06 11.14 11.67
C ALA A 301 -17.55 11.95 10.47
N TYR A 302 -17.22 11.45 9.27
CA TYR A 302 -17.69 11.99 8.01
C TYR A 302 -18.07 10.85 7.06
N ALA A 303 -19.37 10.71 6.79
CA ALA A 303 -19.86 9.86 5.71
C ALA A 303 -19.63 10.57 4.38
N ILE A 304 -18.60 10.17 3.65
CA ILE A 304 -18.25 10.78 2.35
C ILE A 304 -19.39 10.45 1.38
N PRO A 305 -19.98 11.45 0.71
CA PRO A 305 -21.07 11.19 -0.24
C PRO A 305 -20.57 10.34 -1.41
N ALA A 306 -21.51 9.76 -2.17
CA ALA A 306 -21.18 9.21 -3.48
C ALA A 306 -20.70 10.35 -4.39
N LEU A 307 -19.60 10.13 -5.10
CA LEU A 307 -19.01 11.11 -6.01
C LEU A 307 -18.66 10.46 -7.35
N ASP A 308 -18.81 11.24 -8.42
CA ASP A 308 -18.48 10.84 -9.77
C ASP A 308 -17.14 11.43 -10.20
N ASN A 309 -16.24 10.58 -10.69
CA ASN A 309 -14.89 10.93 -11.16
C ASN A 309 -13.99 11.59 -10.11
N ALA A 310 -14.29 11.41 -8.82
CA ALA A 310 -13.48 11.95 -7.75
C ALA A 310 -12.20 11.13 -7.56
N LEU A 311 -11.09 11.82 -7.29
CA LEU A 311 -9.84 11.23 -6.84
C LEU A 311 -9.54 11.74 -5.44
N LEU A 312 -9.92 10.97 -4.43
CA LEU A 312 -9.63 11.30 -3.04
C LEU A 312 -8.15 11.04 -2.76
N SER A 313 -7.32 12.08 -2.91
CA SER A 313 -5.86 11.97 -2.78
C SER A 313 -5.33 12.35 -1.40
N GLU A 314 -6.18 12.93 -0.56
CA GLU A 314 -5.86 13.27 0.82
C GLU A 314 -7.05 13.03 1.73
N ALA A 315 -6.77 12.63 2.97
CA ALA A 315 -7.75 12.52 4.04
C ALA A 315 -7.15 13.03 5.35
N GLY A 316 -7.94 13.72 6.17
CA GLY A 316 -7.43 14.30 7.40
C GLY A 316 -8.47 15.02 8.23
N ILE A 317 -7.97 15.88 9.13
CA ILE A 317 -8.77 16.78 9.94
C ILE A 317 -8.50 18.24 9.56
N LEU A 318 -9.56 19.04 9.59
CA LEU A 318 -9.55 20.47 9.38
C LEU A 318 -9.97 21.17 10.68
N ILE A 319 -9.14 22.08 11.16
CA ILE A 319 -9.43 22.96 12.29
C ILE A 319 -9.70 24.36 11.77
N HIS A 320 -10.84 24.92 12.15
CA HIS A 320 -11.19 26.31 11.93
C HIS A 320 -11.11 27.10 13.23
N ASN A 321 -10.40 28.22 13.20
CA ASN A 321 -10.50 29.23 14.26
C ASN A 321 -11.53 30.28 13.87
N VAL A 322 -12.63 30.40 14.63
CA VAL A 322 -13.69 31.39 14.37
C VAL A 322 -13.58 32.66 15.23
N ASP A 323 -12.61 32.71 16.14
CA ASP A 323 -12.44 33.78 17.13
C ASP A 323 -11.05 34.44 17.05
N GLN A 324 -10.55 34.98 18.17
CA GLN A 324 -9.25 35.64 18.27
C GLN A 324 -8.09 34.74 17.85
N PRO A 325 -6.97 35.31 17.36
CA PRO A 325 -5.82 34.52 16.96
C PRO A 325 -5.33 33.56 18.05
N TRP A 326 -5.12 32.31 17.69
CA TRP A 326 -4.72 31.25 18.60
C TRP A 326 -3.33 30.71 18.27
N SER A 327 -2.56 30.39 19.32
CA SER A 327 -1.35 29.58 19.23
C SER A 327 -1.43 28.53 20.32
N GLY A 328 -1.07 27.29 20.01
CA GLY A 328 -1.22 26.18 20.94
C GLY A 328 -0.98 24.85 20.26
N SER A 329 -1.45 23.78 20.90
CA SER A 329 -1.31 22.43 20.39
C SER A 329 -2.66 21.81 20.03
N LEU A 330 -2.65 20.96 19.03
CA LEU A 330 -3.75 20.07 18.66
C LEU A 330 -3.18 18.67 18.54
N LEU A 331 -3.88 17.66 19.07
CA LEU A 331 -3.50 16.27 18.94
C LEU A 331 -4.51 15.52 18.07
N LEU A 332 -4.01 14.76 17.10
CA LEU A 332 -4.75 13.73 16.40
C LEU A 332 -4.43 12.38 17.05
N GLY A 333 -5.40 11.75 17.69
CA GLY A 333 -5.22 10.45 18.37
C GLY A 333 -5.34 9.26 17.42
N SER A 334 -6.16 9.39 16.37
CA SER A 334 -6.30 8.37 15.33
C SER A 334 -7.06 8.89 14.11
N LEU A 335 -6.86 8.23 12.97
CA LEU A 335 -7.62 8.41 11.73
C LEU A 335 -7.89 7.02 11.13
N ASP A 336 -9.12 6.75 10.71
CA ASP A 336 -9.50 5.50 10.03
C ASP A 336 -10.62 5.77 9.02
N TRP A 337 -10.86 4.82 8.13
CA TRP A 337 -12.03 4.83 7.26
C TRP A 337 -12.42 3.41 6.88
N ARG A 338 -13.74 3.21 6.82
CA ARG A 338 -14.37 1.91 6.60
C ARG A 338 -15.66 2.08 5.82
N GLY A 339 -16.28 0.94 5.52
CA GLY A 339 -17.57 0.87 4.85
C GLY A 339 -17.46 0.77 3.34
N PRO A 340 -18.62 0.60 2.69
CA PRO A 340 -18.72 0.41 1.25
C PRO A 340 -18.23 1.62 0.46
N ALA A 341 -17.54 1.37 -0.65
CA ALA A 341 -17.26 2.41 -1.64
C ALA A 341 -18.50 2.64 -2.53
N GLN A 342 -18.71 3.88 -2.95
CA GLN A 342 -19.79 4.30 -3.84
C GLN A 342 -19.31 5.42 -4.77
N PHE A 343 -18.87 5.07 -5.97
CA PHE A 343 -18.26 6.02 -6.92
C PHE A 343 -18.46 5.60 -8.37
N SER A 344 -18.14 6.51 -9.28
CA SER A 344 -17.98 6.17 -10.69
C SER A 344 -16.73 6.79 -11.31
N THR A 345 -16.24 6.17 -12.38
CA THR A 345 -15.09 6.62 -13.17
C THR A 345 -15.47 6.56 -14.64
N ASP A 346 -15.46 7.69 -15.30
CA ASP A 346 -15.51 7.85 -16.75
C ASP A 346 -14.06 7.94 -17.27
N PHE A 347 -13.65 6.95 -18.06
CA PHE A 347 -12.25 6.86 -18.50
C PHE A 347 -11.83 8.00 -19.43
N SER A 348 -12.78 8.75 -20.01
CA SER A 348 -12.44 9.95 -20.78
C SER A 348 -11.89 11.09 -19.92
N ARG A 349 -12.06 11.02 -18.59
CA ARG A 349 -11.58 12.00 -17.61
C ARG A 349 -10.31 11.55 -16.87
N GLU A 350 -9.87 10.32 -17.09
CA GLU A 350 -8.63 9.81 -16.50
C GLU A 350 -7.41 10.25 -17.31
N ARG A 351 -6.22 10.05 -16.73
CA ARG A 351 -4.94 10.43 -17.32
C ARG A 351 -3.98 9.24 -17.31
N ARG A 352 -3.05 9.23 -18.25
CA ARG A 352 -1.97 8.24 -18.25
C ARG A 352 -1.04 8.51 -17.07
N GLU A 353 -0.74 7.47 -16.30
CA GLU A 353 0.25 7.52 -15.22
C GLU A 353 1.17 6.29 -15.35
N TYR A 354 2.42 6.53 -15.78
CA TYR A 354 3.36 5.46 -16.15
C TYR A 354 2.78 4.55 -17.26
N ASP A 355 2.85 3.23 -17.09
CA ASP A 355 2.23 2.22 -17.96
C ASP A 355 0.78 1.88 -17.56
N ALA A 356 0.26 2.57 -16.53
CA ALA A 356 -1.13 2.51 -16.10
C ALA A 356 -1.88 3.81 -16.42
N ILE A 357 -3.04 3.97 -15.79
CA ILE A 357 -3.80 5.23 -15.75
C ILE A 357 -3.95 5.66 -14.29
N SER A 358 -4.32 6.91 -14.07
CA SER A 358 -4.63 7.41 -12.72
C SER A 358 -5.62 6.48 -12.02
N GLN A 359 -5.37 6.21 -10.74
CA GLN A 359 -6.19 5.34 -9.86
C GLN A 359 -6.10 3.84 -10.14
N TRP A 360 -5.36 3.41 -11.15
CA TRP A 360 -5.25 2.00 -11.55
C TRP A 360 -3.81 1.50 -11.50
N THR A 361 -3.69 0.20 -11.22
CA THR A 361 -2.45 -0.57 -11.32
C THR A 361 -2.63 -1.70 -12.30
N PHE A 362 -1.56 -2.29 -12.81
CA PHE A 362 -1.67 -3.38 -13.77
C PHE A 362 -0.77 -4.55 -13.41
N LEU A 363 -1.19 -5.75 -13.80
CA LEU A 363 -0.36 -6.96 -13.71
C LEU A 363 0.46 -7.13 -14.98
N ARG A 364 -0.20 -7.09 -16.14
CA ARG A 364 0.40 -7.23 -17.47
C ARG A 364 -0.61 -6.88 -18.56
N GLY A 365 -0.16 -6.92 -19.80
CA GLY A 365 -0.92 -6.51 -20.97
C GLY A 365 -0.60 -5.07 -21.35
N TYR A 366 -1.06 -4.66 -22.52
CA TYR A 366 -0.91 -3.30 -23.02
C TYR A 366 -2.19 -2.51 -22.71
N TRP A 367 -2.03 -1.51 -21.83
CA TRP A 367 -3.10 -0.69 -21.31
C TRP A 367 -2.88 0.77 -21.68
N ARG A 368 -3.89 1.45 -22.22
CA ARG A 368 -3.79 2.86 -22.60
C ARG A 368 -5.13 3.58 -22.67
N LEU A 369 -5.11 4.89 -22.46
CA LEU A 369 -6.23 5.74 -22.82
C LEU A 369 -6.16 6.06 -24.32
N GLN A 370 -7.30 5.93 -25.00
CA GLN A 370 -7.44 6.27 -26.41
C GLN A 370 -8.92 6.58 -26.70
N ASP A 371 -9.19 7.64 -27.48
CA ASP A 371 -10.54 7.99 -27.93
C ASP A 371 -11.58 8.04 -26.79
N GLY A 372 -11.20 8.57 -25.63
CA GLY A 372 -12.04 8.67 -24.43
C GLY A 372 -12.36 7.35 -23.73
N GLY A 373 -11.72 6.24 -24.10
CA GLY A 373 -11.84 4.95 -23.43
C GLY A 373 -10.53 4.45 -22.86
N TYR A 374 -10.60 3.50 -21.93
CA TYR A 374 -9.47 2.73 -21.45
C TYR A 374 -9.39 1.41 -22.21
N HIS A 375 -8.32 1.21 -22.94
CA HIS A 375 -8.12 0.07 -23.81
C HIS A 375 -7.16 -0.92 -23.18
N GLY A 376 -7.54 -2.19 -23.17
CA GLY A 376 -6.69 -3.31 -22.78
C GLY A 376 -6.50 -4.28 -23.95
N SER A 377 -5.28 -4.75 -24.15
CA SER A 377 -4.97 -5.82 -25.10
C SER A 377 -3.85 -6.71 -24.57
N SER A 378 -3.92 -8.03 -24.81
CA SER A 378 -2.91 -8.96 -24.33
C SER A 378 -2.97 -10.28 -25.08
N ALA A 379 -1.79 -10.85 -25.40
CA ALA A 379 -1.69 -12.19 -25.97
C ALA A 379 -2.03 -13.29 -24.95
N THR A 380 -1.73 -13.05 -23.67
CA THR A 380 -2.10 -13.91 -22.53
C THR A 380 -3.14 -13.18 -21.66
N ASP A 381 -3.22 -13.50 -20.38
CA ASP A 381 -4.09 -12.78 -19.45
C ASP A 381 -3.60 -11.34 -19.19
N GLY A 382 -4.25 -10.34 -19.77
CA GLY A 382 -4.01 -8.92 -19.50
C GLY A 382 -4.96 -8.39 -18.43
N GLU A 383 -4.44 -7.79 -17.37
CA GLU A 383 -5.22 -7.43 -16.18
C GLU A 383 -4.78 -6.09 -15.58
N THR A 384 -5.76 -5.27 -15.18
CA THR A 384 -5.61 -3.98 -14.49
C THR A 384 -6.63 -3.85 -13.35
N TYR A 385 -6.26 -3.19 -12.25
CA TYR A 385 -6.98 -3.21 -10.97
C TYR A 385 -7.08 -1.84 -10.31
N THR A 386 -8.14 -1.66 -9.53
CA THR A 386 -8.32 -0.55 -8.59
C THR A 386 -9.15 -1.01 -7.38
N GLY A 387 -9.18 -0.20 -6.32
CA GLY A 387 -9.87 -0.53 -5.07
C GLY A 387 -8.96 -1.11 -3.98
N ASP A 388 -9.60 -1.67 -2.95
CA ASP A 388 -8.93 -2.30 -1.81
C ASP A 388 -9.16 -3.82 -1.79
N VAL A 389 -8.15 -4.57 -1.38
CA VAL A 389 -8.25 -6.03 -1.21
C VAL A 389 -9.21 -6.45 -0.09
N THR A 390 -9.62 -5.54 0.79
CA THR A 390 -10.60 -5.80 1.86
C THR A 390 -12.05 -5.58 1.41
N TRP A 391 -12.31 -5.16 0.18
CA TRP A 391 -13.68 -4.89 -0.27
C TRP A 391 -14.54 -6.15 -0.31
N GLY A 392 -15.60 -6.09 0.49
CA GLY A 392 -16.66 -7.09 0.60
C GLY A 392 -17.70 -6.99 -0.52
N ASP A 393 -18.95 -7.22 -0.15
CA ASP A 393 -20.10 -7.25 -1.05
C ASP A 393 -20.34 -5.89 -1.71
N LEU A 394 -20.51 -5.92 -3.03
CA LEU A 394 -20.67 -4.74 -3.87
C LEU A 394 -21.40 -5.05 -5.18
N SER A 395 -21.91 -4.00 -5.82
CA SER A 395 -22.32 -4.01 -7.22
C SER A 395 -21.26 -3.28 -8.05
N LEU A 396 -20.70 -3.97 -9.04
CA LEU A 396 -19.79 -3.41 -10.05
C LEU A 396 -20.53 -3.28 -11.38
N THR A 397 -20.60 -2.08 -11.93
CA THR A 397 -21.14 -1.82 -13.26
C THR A 397 -20.01 -1.37 -14.19
N VAL A 398 -19.92 -1.97 -15.38
CA VAL A 398 -18.90 -1.64 -16.38
C VAL A 398 -19.52 -1.52 -17.76
N ASP A 399 -19.22 -0.42 -18.44
CA ASP A 399 -19.55 -0.23 -19.85
C ASP A 399 -18.32 -0.58 -20.70
N LEU A 400 -18.49 -1.52 -21.63
CA LEU A 400 -17.40 -1.99 -22.51
C LEU A 400 -17.86 -2.22 -23.94
N ALA A 401 -16.90 -2.21 -24.88
CA ALA A 401 -17.07 -2.60 -26.26
C ALA A 401 -15.95 -3.58 -26.65
N PRO A 402 -16.28 -4.81 -27.10
CA PRO A 402 -15.30 -5.75 -27.62
C PRO A 402 -14.83 -5.30 -29.00
N LEU A 403 -13.53 -5.20 -29.24
CA LEU A 403 -12.99 -4.73 -30.53
C LEU A 403 -12.39 -5.87 -31.36
N VAL A 404 -11.58 -6.72 -30.74
CA VAL A 404 -10.89 -7.85 -31.40
C VAL A 404 -10.84 -9.05 -30.45
N GLY A 405 -10.89 -10.26 -31.00
CA GLY A 405 -10.79 -11.53 -30.24
C GLY A 405 -12.09 -11.90 -29.54
N GLU A 406 -12.04 -12.81 -28.58
CA GLU A 406 -13.25 -13.43 -28.00
C GLU A 406 -13.39 -13.31 -26.48
N HIS A 407 -12.40 -12.76 -25.77
CA HIS A 407 -12.38 -12.69 -24.30
C HIS A 407 -12.32 -11.23 -23.80
N HIS A 408 -13.48 -10.71 -23.39
CA HIS A 408 -13.68 -9.32 -22.98
C HIS A 408 -14.29 -9.27 -21.58
N ASN A 409 -13.44 -9.14 -20.57
CA ASN A 409 -13.79 -9.47 -19.19
C ASN A 409 -13.64 -8.29 -18.23
N ILE A 410 -14.28 -8.47 -17.08
CA ILE A 410 -14.16 -7.64 -15.89
C ILE A 410 -13.82 -8.56 -14.71
N ASN A 411 -13.06 -8.05 -13.76
CA ASN A 411 -12.65 -8.79 -12.58
C ASN A 411 -13.33 -8.26 -11.31
N VAL A 412 -13.59 -9.20 -10.41
CA VAL A 412 -14.10 -8.93 -9.07
C VAL A 412 -13.37 -9.83 -8.06
N ARG A 413 -13.30 -9.39 -6.80
CA ARG A 413 -12.60 -10.11 -5.72
C ARG A 413 -11.14 -10.40 -6.04
N VAL A 414 -10.44 -9.45 -6.68
CA VAL A 414 -9.02 -9.60 -7.01
C VAL A 414 -8.18 -9.45 -5.74
N GLN A 415 -7.50 -10.53 -5.33
CA GLN A 415 -6.63 -10.56 -4.15
C GLN A 415 -5.14 -10.42 -4.50
N GLY A 416 -4.83 -10.26 -5.79
CA GLY A 416 -3.49 -10.18 -6.34
C GLY A 416 -3.39 -10.95 -7.66
N ALA A 417 -2.18 -11.26 -8.11
CA ALA A 417 -1.96 -11.85 -9.43
C ALA A 417 -2.56 -13.25 -9.64
N ARG A 418 -2.87 -13.98 -8.56
CA ARG A 418 -3.24 -15.41 -8.61
C ARG A 418 -4.70 -15.72 -8.30
N HIS A 419 -5.42 -14.84 -7.60
CA HIS A 419 -6.77 -15.14 -7.11
C HIS A 419 -7.71 -13.99 -7.46
N ALA A 420 -8.75 -14.32 -8.22
CA ALA A 420 -9.79 -13.42 -8.70
C ALA A 420 -10.97 -14.23 -9.27
N TYR A 421 -12.10 -13.59 -9.47
CA TYR A 421 -13.05 -14.01 -10.50
C TYR A 421 -12.95 -13.08 -11.71
N ALA A 422 -13.30 -13.61 -12.88
CA ALA A 422 -13.52 -12.81 -14.08
C ALA A 422 -14.88 -13.17 -14.69
N VAL A 423 -15.56 -12.21 -15.30
CA VAL A 423 -16.76 -12.46 -16.09
C VAL A 423 -16.72 -11.59 -17.33
N GLY A 424 -17.22 -12.11 -18.46
CA GLY A 424 -17.16 -11.36 -19.70
C GLY A 424 -17.79 -12.05 -20.88
N LEU A 425 -17.72 -11.36 -22.02
CA LEU A 425 -18.03 -11.94 -23.32
C LEU A 425 -16.97 -12.99 -23.66
N ALA A 426 -17.45 -14.12 -24.18
CA ALA A 426 -16.66 -15.32 -24.43
C ALA A 426 -17.01 -15.89 -25.84
N PRO A 427 -16.20 -16.84 -26.36
CA PRO A 427 -16.50 -17.55 -27.60
C PRO A 427 -17.91 -18.14 -27.66
N ASP A 428 -18.35 -18.49 -28.86
CA ASP A 428 -19.65 -19.13 -29.11
C ASP A 428 -20.88 -18.32 -28.67
N ASN A 429 -20.78 -16.98 -28.68
CA ASN A 429 -21.85 -16.08 -28.25
C ASN A 429 -22.31 -16.38 -26.82
N GLN A 430 -21.36 -16.40 -25.89
CA GLN A 430 -21.62 -16.64 -24.47
C GLN A 430 -21.14 -15.49 -23.59
N VAL A 431 -21.73 -15.41 -22.40
CA VAL A 431 -21.11 -14.77 -21.24
C VAL A 431 -20.65 -15.89 -20.32
N LYS A 432 -19.38 -15.83 -19.89
CA LYS A 432 -18.79 -16.84 -19.00
C LYS A 432 -18.24 -16.21 -17.72
N LEU A 433 -18.34 -16.96 -16.63
CA LEU A 433 -17.73 -16.67 -15.34
C LEU A 433 -16.55 -17.63 -15.13
N TYR A 434 -15.43 -17.08 -14.67
CA TYR A 434 -14.17 -17.77 -14.45
C TYR A 434 -13.70 -17.58 -13.01
N LYS A 435 -13.10 -18.62 -12.41
CA LYS A 435 -12.34 -18.53 -11.15
C LYS A 435 -10.86 -18.67 -11.46
N LYS A 436 -10.05 -17.79 -10.89
CA LYS A 436 -8.58 -17.83 -11.00
C LYS A 436 -7.97 -18.42 -9.74
N THR A 437 -7.17 -19.47 -9.91
CA THR A 437 -6.27 -20.00 -8.88
C THR A 437 -4.92 -20.28 -9.53
N GLY A 438 -4.13 -19.23 -9.71
CA GLY A 438 -2.97 -19.23 -10.61
C GLY A 438 -3.37 -19.03 -12.07
N ALA A 439 -4.27 -19.85 -12.59
CA ALA A 439 -4.83 -19.76 -13.95
C ALA A 439 -6.37 -19.69 -13.91
N TYR A 440 -6.97 -19.15 -14.97
CA TYR A 440 -8.43 -19.05 -15.11
C TYR A 440 -9.05 -20.39 -15.50
N ARG A 441 -10.15 -20.74 -14.82
CA ARG A 441 -11.01 -21.88 -15.14
C ARG A 441 -12.45 -21.41 -15.24
N GLU A 442 -13.14 -21.82 -16.29
CA GLU A 442 -14.59 -21.62 -16.45
C GLU A 442 -15.37 -22.33 -15.33
N ILE A 443 -16.36 -21.64 -14.77
CA ILE A 443 -17.19 -22.17 -13.66
C ILE A 443 -18.69 -22.02 -13.90
N ALA A 444 -19.10 -21.07 -14.74
CA ALA A 444 -20.48 -20.91 -15.20
C ALA A 444 -20.53 -20.17 -16.53
N GLY A 445 -21.65 -20.28 -17.24
CA GLY A 445 -21.87 -19.53 -18.48
C GLY A 445 -23.33 -19.52 -18.91
N ALA A 446 -23.67 -18.59 -19.79
CA ALA A 446 -24.99 -18.44 -20.37
C ALA A 446 -24.89 -17.96 -21.82
N THR A 447 -25.83 -18.37 -22.67
CA THR A 447 -25.91 -17.90 -24.06
C THR A 447 -26.29 -16.42 -24.10
N PHE A 448 -25.51 -15.64 -24.84
CA PHE A 448 -25.73 -14.22 -25.05
C PHE A 448 -25.08 -13.79 -26.36
N ALA A 449 -25.90 -13.46 -27.36
CA ALA A 449 -25.39 -13.02 -28.66
C ALA A 449 -24.70 -11.66 -28.55
N TRP A 450 -23.44 -11.59 -28.99
CA TRP A 450 -22.65 -10.37 -28.95
C TRP A 450 -21.84 -10.15 -30.25
N ARG A 451 -21.39 -8.91 -30.48
CA ARG A 451 -20.70 -8.49 -31.70
C ARG A 451 -19.60 -7.49 -31.39
N HIS A 452 -18.52 -7.54 -32.17
CA HIS A 452 -17.46 -6.51 -32.11
C HIS A 452 -18.01 -5.12 -32.44
N GLY A 453 -17.48 -4.11 -31.75
CA GLY A 453 -17.86 -2.70 -31.88
C GLY A 453 -19.18 -2.31 -31.19
N GLN A 454 -19.98 -3.28 -30.73
CA GLN A 454 -21.20 -3.00 -29.97
C GLN A 454 -20.88 -2.73 -28.50
N ARG A 455 -21.54 -1.73 -27.91
CA ARG A 455 -21.46 -1.45 -26.48
C ARG A 455 -22.34 -2.39 -25.67
N TYR A 456 -21.83 -2.84 -24.53
CA TYR A 456 -22.55 -3.64 -23.53
C TYR A 456 -22.36 -3.03 -22.14
N ARG A 457 -23.40 -3.11 -21.32
CA ARG A 457 -23.35 -2.77 -19.90
C ARG A 457 -23.43 -4.03 -19.05
N PHE A 458 -22.34 -4.34 -18.35
CA PHE A 458 -22.28 -5.40 -17.36
C PHE A 458 -22.62 -4.85 -15.98
N GLN A 459 -23.37 -5.61 -15.20
CA GLN A 459 -23.53 -5.43 -13.77
C GLN A 459 -23.26 -6.75 -13.05
N VAL A 460 -22.30 -6.75 -12.12
CA VAL A 460 -21.92 -7.90 -11.31
C VAL A 460 -22.24 -7.59 -9.86
N LEU A 461 -23.12 -8.39 -9.26
CA LEU A 461 -23.51 -8.26 -7.86
C LEU A 461 -22.83 -9.37 -7.05
N LEU A 462 -22.19 -8.97 -5.96
CA LEU A 462 -21.48 -9.87 -5.04
C LEU A 462 -22.22 -9.89 -3.72
N ASN A 463 -22.54 -11.09 -3.23
CA ASN A 463 -23.27 -11.31 -1.98
C ASN A 463 -22.71 -12.54 -1.27
N GLY A 464 -21.76 -12.34 -0.36
CA GLY A 464 -20.94 -13.42 0.20
C GLY A 464 -20.33 -14.28 -0.92
N PRO A 465 -20.60 -15.61 -0.95
CA PRO A 465 -20.10 -16.51 -2.00
C PRO A 465 -20.89 -16.46 -3.31
N GLU A 466 -22.01 -15.73 -3.37
CA GLU A 466 -22.87 -15.63 -4.54
C GLU A 466 -22.42 -14.50 -5.48
N ILE A 467 -22.45 -14.80 -6.79
CA ILE A 467 -22.15 -13.89 -7.89
C ILE A 467 -23.33 -13.91 -8.86
N SER A 468 -23.94 -12.74 -9.06
CA SER A 468 -24.99 -12.51 -10.05
C SER A 468 -24.49 -11.60 -11.16
N VAL A 469 -24.80 -11.95 -12.41
CA VAL A 469 -24.35 -11.24 -13.61
C VAL A 469 -25.55 -10.85 -14.45
N VAL A 470 -25.65 -9.55 -14.73
CA VAL A 470 -26.66 -8.94 -15.58
C VAL A 470 -25.95 -8.23 -16.73
N VAL A 471 -26.43 -8.43 -17.96
CA VAL A 471 -25.91 -7.73 -19.15
C VAL A 471 -27.06 -7.04 -19.87
N ASP A 472 -26.94 -5.73 -20.08
CA ASP A 472 -27.99 -4.87 -20.67
C ASP A 472 -29.37 -5.06 -20.01
N GLY A 473 -29.38 -5.19 -18.68
CA GLY A 473 -30.58 -5.40 -17.87
C GLY A 473 -31.14 -6.83 -17.88
N ARG A 474 -30.50 -7.77 -18.60
CA ARG A 474 -30.91 -9.19 -18.64
C ARG A 474 -30.09 -10.01 -17.64
N PRO A 475 -30.70 -10.66 -16.64
CA PRO A 475 -29.98 -11.57 -15.74
C PRO A 475 -29.55 -12.82 -16.51
N LEU A 476 -28.27 -13.17 -16.43
CA LEU A 476 -27.68 -14.28 -17.20
C LEU A 476 -27.10 -15.38 -16.32
N ILE A 477 -26.36 -15.02 -15.28
CA ILE A 477 -25.67 -15.98 -14.40
C ILE A 477 -26.06 -15.67 -12.96
N LEU A 478 -26.42 -16.71 -12.22
CA LEU A 478 -26.46 -16.74 -10.77
C LEU A 478 -25.65 -17.95 -10.33
N TRP A 479 -24.55 -17.72 -9.62
CA TRP A 479 -23.62 -18.79 -9.24
C TRP A 479 -23.13 -18.60 -7.82
N THR A 480 -22.99 -19.71 -7.09
CA THR A 480 -22.51 -19.72 -5.70
C THR A 480 -21.23 -20.54 -5.60
N ASP A 481 -20.15 -19.93 -5.10
CA ASP A 481 -18.93 -20.66 -4.82
C ASP A 481 -19.05 -21.45 -3.52
N THR A 482 -19.03 -22.77 -3.63
CA THR A 482 -19.10 -23.70 -2.50
C THR A 482 -17.74 -24.27 -2.10
N ASP A 483 -16.66 -23.91 -2.82
CA ASP A 483 -15.32 -24.45 -2.64
C ASP A 483 -14.29 -23.31 -2.51
N ALA A 484 -14.00 -22.93 -1.26
CA ALA A 484 -13.07 -21.84 -0.92
C ALA A 484 -13.41 -20.52 -1.63
N PRO A 485 -14.56 -19.89 -1.31
CA PRO A 485 -15.00 -18.65 -1.93
C PRO A 485 -14.03 -17.49 -1.65
N TYR A 486 -13.72 -16.69 -2.66
CA TYR A 486 -13.09 -15.39 -2.45
C TYR A 486 -14.15 -14.36 -2.02
N LEU A 487 -14.11 -13.96 -0.75
CA LEU A 487 -15.10 -13.08 -0.12
C LEU A 487 -14.68 -11.61 -0.04
N HIS A 488 -13.49 -11.29 -0.55
CA HIS A 488 -12.98 -9.92 -0.57
C HIS A 488 -11.97 -9.73 -1.70
N GLY A 489 -11.86 -8.51 -2.21
CA GLY A 489 -10.80 -8.14 -3.17
C GLY A 489 -11.12 -6.89 -3.98
N GLN A 490 -10.11 -6.42 -4.69
CA GLN A 490 -10.17 -5.30 -5.64
C GLN A 490 -11.13 -5.63 -6.81
N ILE A 491 -11.49 -4.60 -7.57
CA ILE A 491 -12.12 -4.76 -8.88
C ILE A 491 -11.06 -4.64 -9.98
N GLY A 492 -11.38 -5.11 -11.18
CA GLY A 492 -10.47 -4.99 -12.30
C GLY A 492 -11.13 -5.10 -13.65
N LEU A 493 -10.29 -4.94 -14.68
CA LEU A 493 -10.63 -5.15 -16.08
C LEU A 493 -9.64 -6.13 -16.67
N SER A 494 -10.10 -7.00 -17.56
CA SER A 494 -9.20 -7.96 -18.19
C SER A 494 -9.60 -8.43 -19.57
N THR A 495 -8.60 -8.85 -20.32
CA THR A 495 -8.75 -9.39 -21.66
C THR A 495 -7.71 -10.47 -21.89
N PHE A 496 -8.10 -11.55 -22.56
CA PHE A 496 -7.28 -12.76 -22.71
C PHE A 496 -7.13 -13.14 -24.18
N GLY A 497 -6.22 -14.06 -24.50
CA GLY A 497 -6.23 -14.77 -25.79
C GLY A 497 -6.10 -13.89 -27.03
N GLY A 498 -5.36 -12.78 -26.96
CA GLY A 498 -5.18 -11.85 -28.08
C GLY A 498 -6.33 -10.87 -28.27
N SER A 499 -7.25 -10.77 -27.31
CA SER A 499 -8.36 -9.82 -27.38
C SER A 499 -7.95 -8.37 -27.16
N HIS A 500 -8.77 -7.46 -27.69
CA HIS A 500 -8.73 -6.03 -27.45
C HIS A 500 -10.11 -5.54 -27.01
N THR A 501 -10.17 -4.94 -25.83
CA THR A 501 -11.40 -4.40 -25.24
C THR A 501 -11.25 -2.92 -25.00
N ARG A 502 -12.30 -2.15 -25.30
CA ARG A 502 -12.46 -0.75 -24.88
C ARG A 502 -13.42 -0.69 -23.71
N TYR A 503 -12.99 -0.09 -22.60
CA TYR A 503 -13.83 0.19 -21.44
C TYR A 503 -14.11 1.69 -21.40
N GLU A 504 -15.35 2.06 -21.10
CA GLU A 504 -15.79 3.46 -21.13
C GLU A 504 -16.04 4.01 -19.73
N ARG A 505 -16.66 3.21 -18.87
CA ARG A 505 -17.05 3.63 -17.52
C ARG A 505 -17.04 2.45 -16.55
N VAL A 506 -16.68 2.74 -15.30
CA VAL A 506 -16.85 1.86 -14.15
C VAL A 506 -17.69 2.57 -13.10
N ALA A 507 -18.57 1.85 -12.41
CA ALA A 507 -19.26 2.34 -11.23
C ALA A 507 -19.32 1.26 -10.16
N VAL A 508 -19.07 1.64 -8.91
CA VAL A 508 -19.17 0.77 -7.74
C VAL A 508 -20.25 1.32 -6.84
N SER A 509 -21.11 0.44 -6.35
CA SER A 509 -22.08 0.73 -5.31
C SER A 509 -21.99 -0.39 -4.28
N GLY A 510 -21.39 -0.13 -3.13
CA GLY A 510 -21.41 -1.11 -2.06
C GLY A 510 -22.82 -1.28 -1.51
N ARG A 511 -23.14 -2.48 -1.01
CA ARG A 511 -24.40 -2.71 -0.31
C ARG A 511 -24.28 -2.10 1.08
N ARG A 512 -25.20 -1.21 1.45
CA ARG A 512 -25.44 -0.94 2.87
C ARG A 512 -26.04 -2.21 3.46
N GLU A 513 -25.48 -2.68 4.56
CA GLU A 513 -26.21 -3.58 5.45
C GLU A 513 -27.35 -2.72 6.00
N ASP A 514 -28.53 -2.84 5.40
CA ASP A 514 -29.78 -2.26 5.91
C ASP A 514 -30.29 -3.07 7.10
#